data_AF-A0A2M7TUY2-F1
#
_entry.id   AF-A0A2M7TUY2-F1
#
_cell.length_a   1.000
_cell.length_b   1.000
_cell.length_c   1.000
_cell.angle_alpha   90.00
_cell.angle_beta   90.00
_cell.angle_gamma   90.00
#
_symmetry.space_group_name_H-M   'P 1'
#
loop_
_entity.id
_entity.type
_entity.pdbx_description
1 polymer ?
#
loop_
_entity_poly.entity_id
_entity_poly.type
_entity_poly.pdbx_seq_one_letter_code
_entity_poly.pdbx_strand_id
1 'polypeptide(L)'
;MSDITTEKIIELLPFDPTFRDQLLKDLPDMDPDRRFQVGKIIWKAYYVLYEIKLQENIQNALFDEKGNPHIIDDEEYHKIEEDTEKQIVESGLQNATEHELEDVRSKLLALSDTK
;
A
#
# COMPACT_ATOMS: atom_id res chain seq x y z
N MET A 1 8.02 -5.62 12.72
CA MET A 1 6.77 -4.87 12.50
C MET A 1 6.84 -3.55 13.26
N SER A 2 7.27 -2.48 12.60
CA SER A 2 6.89 -1.13 13.02
C SER A 2 5.36 -1.03 12.95
N ASP A 3 4.72 -0.46 13.97
CA ASP A 3 3.26 -0.32 14.04
C ASP A 3 2.75 0.58 12.89
N ILE A 4 2.44 -0.01 11.74
CA ILE A 4 1.82 0.68 10.60
C ILE A 4 0.39 1.06 11.01
N THR A 5 0.10 2.35 11.03
CA THR A 5 -1.24 2.89 11.28
C THR A 5 -1.95 3.25 9.97
N THR A 6 -3.27 3.45 10.03
CA THR A 6 -4.07 3.90 8.87
C THR A 6 -3.56 5.22 8.32
N GLU A 7 -3.19 6.17 9.19
CA GLU A 7 -2.62 7.46 8.81
C GLU A 7 -1.29 7.28 8.10
N LYS A 8 -0.43 6.38 8.61
CA LYS A 8 0.84 6.08 7.96
C LYS A 8 0.64 5.47 6.58
N ILE A 9 -0.34 4.57 6.43
CA ILE A 9 -0.68 4.01 5.12
C ILE A 9 -1.14 5.12 4.16
N ILE A 10 -1.99 6.05 4.61
CA ILE A 10 -2.45 7.17 3.78
C ILE A 10 -1.26 8.00 3.25
N GLU A 11 -0.19 8.17 4.04
CA GLU A 11 1.04 8.82 3.58
C GLU A 11 1.81 8.02 2.52
N LEU A 12 1.80 6.70 2.62
CA LEU A 12 2.52 5.79 1.73
C LEU A 12 1.79 5.55 0.41
N LEU A 13 0.46 5.66 0.41
CA LEU A 13 -0.36 5.48 -0.78
C LEU A 13 -0.12 6.63 -1.79
N PRO A 14 -0.01 6.32 -3.09
CA PRO A 14 0.28 7.31 -4.13
C PRO A 14 -0.96 8.13 -4.53
N PHE A 15 -1.66 8.66 -3.55
CA PHE A 15 -2.76 9.59 -3.76
C PHE A 15 -2.26 10.97 -4.20
N ASP A 16 -3.13 11.71 -4.90
CA ASP A 16 -2.97 13.16 -5.10
C ASP A 16 -2.70 13.83 -3.74
N PRO A 17 -1.65 14.65 -3.61
CA PRO A 17 -1.32 15.35 -2.37
C PRO A 17 -2.50 16.07 -1.73
N THR A 18 -3.34 16.73 -2.54
CA THR A 18 -4.53 17.45 -2.08
C THR A 18 -5.56 16.52 -1.47
N PHE A 19 -5.78 15.36 -2.09
CA PHE A 19 -6.72 14.36 -1.59
C PHE A 19 -6.19 13.69 -0.32
N ARG A 20 -4.90 13.36 -0.29
CA ARG A 20 -4.22 12.80 0.88
C ARG A 20 -4.34 13.72 2.09
N ASP A 21 -4.02 15.00 1.93
CA ASP A 21 -4.04 15.98 3.02
C ASP A 21 -5.47 16.20 3.54
N GLN A 22 -6.45 16.22 2.64
CA GLN A 22 -7.87 16.30 3.02
C GLN A 22 -8.32 15.05 3.79
N LEU A 23 -7.94 13.86 3.32
CA LEU A 23 -8.30 12.60 3.98
C LEU A 23 -7.69 12.50 5.38
N LEU A 24 -6.41 12.86 5.55
CA LEU A 24 -5.73 12.88 6.85
C LEU A 24 -6.39 13.88 7.82
N LYS A 25 -6.84 15.02 7.30
CA LYS A 25 -7.52 16.04 8.11
C LYS A 25 -8.90 15.57 8.57
N ASP A 26 -9.66 14.93 7.71
CA ASP A 26 -11.05 14.54 8.01
C ASP A 26 -11.15 13.27 8.85
N LEU A 27 -10.18 12.35 8.74
CA LEU A 27 -10.22 11.03 9.38
C LEU A 27 -10.53 11.06 10.90
N PRO A 28 -9.94 11.97 11.71
CA PRO A 28 -10.23 12.04 13.15
C PRO A 28 -11.66 12.49 13.47
N ASP A 29 -12.24 13.32 12.59
CA ASP A 29 -13.56 13.93 12.74
C ASP A 29 -14.69 13.05 12.18
N MET A 30 -14.35 11.97 11.46
CA MET A 30 -15.33 10.99 11.00
C MET A 30 -15.97 10.24 12.17
N ASP A 31 -17.27 9.97 12.04
CA ASP A 31 -17.97 9.06 12.93
C ASP A 31 -17.30 7.66 12.92
N PRO A 32 -17.41 6.87 14.00
CA PRO A 32 -16.69 5.61 14.14
C PRO A 32 -16.95 4.61 13.01
N ASP A 33 -18.18 4.52 12.53
CA ASP A 33 -18.58 3.56 11.50
C ASP A 33 -17.95 3.94 10.16
N ARG A 34 -18.03 5.21 9.78
CA ARG A 34 -17.40 5.74 8.56
C ARG A 34 -15.89 5.64 8.61
N ARG A 35 -15.28 5.99 9.73
CA ARG A 35 -13.83 5.86 9.95
C ARG A 35 -13.36 4.42 9.79
N PHE A 36 -14.13 3.47 10.30
CA PHE A 36 -13.85 2.05 10.14
C PHE A 36 -13.93 1.62 8.67
N GLN A 37 -14.94 2.06 7.92
CA GLN A 37 -15.06 1.74 6.48
C GLN A 37 -13.92 2.34 5.65
N VAL A 38 -13.58 3.60 5.91
CA VAL A 38 -12.43 4.26 5.27
C VAL A 38 -11.14 3.50 5.60
N GLY A 39 -10.93 3.16 6.87
CA GLY A 39 -9.79 2.35 7.30
C GLY A 39 -9.70 1.03 6.53
N LYS A 40 -10.81 0.29 6.39
CA LYS A 40 -10.83 -0.96 5.61
C LYS A 40 -10.41 -0.76 4.15
N ILE A 41 -10.87 0.32 3.51
CA ILE A 41 -10.52 0.61 2.11
C ILE A 41 -9.03 0.95 2.00
N ILE A 42 -8.51 1.76 2.91
CA ILE A 42 -7.10 2.15 2.96
C ILE A 42 -6.19 0.94 3.16
N TRP A 43 -6.51 0.08 4.13
CA TRP A 43 -5.76 -1.16 4.37
C TRP A 43 -5.84 -2.11 3.19
N LYS A 44 -7.01 -2.24 2.55
CA LYS A 44 -7.14 -3.06 1.34
C LYS A 44 -6.25 -2.54 0.20
N ALA A 45 -6.23 -1.23 -0.03
CA ALA A 45 -5.38 -0.61 -1.04
C ALA A 45 -3.90 -0.89 -0.76
N TYR A 46 -3.47 -0.73 0.50
CA TYR A 46 -2.12 -1.05 0.93
C TYR A 46 -1.74 -2.50 0.65
N TYR A 47 -2.57 -3.48 1.02
CA TYR A 47 -2.27 -4.89 0.81
C TYR A 47 -2.18 -5.26 -0.68
N VAL A 48 -3.05 -4.71 -1.52
CA VAL A 48 -2.95 -4.93 -2.98
C VAL A 48 -1.61 -4.42 -3.51
N LEU A 49 -1.20 -3.22 -3.11
CA LEU A 49 0.06 -2.65 -3.56
C LEU A 49 1.28 -3.37 -2.98
N TYR A 50 1.18 -3.84 -1.73
CA TYR A 50 2.18 -4.73 -1.13
C TYR A 50 2.31 -6.03 -1.92
N GLU A 51 1.21 -6.69 -2.27
CA GLU A 51 1.23 -7.94 -3.05
C GLU A 51 1.86 -7.74 -4.43
N ILE A 52 1.54 -6.65 -5.12
CA ILE A 52 2.17 -6.31 -6.40
C ILE A 52 3.68 -6.14 -6.22
N LYS A 53 4.10 -5.38 -5.21
CA LYS A 53 5.53 -5.13 -4.98
C LYS A 53 6.27 -6.40 -4.58
N LEU A 54 5.64 -7.25 -3.79
CA LEU A 54 6.17 -8.55 -3.41
C LEU A 54 6.34 -9.44 -4.64
N GLN A 55 5.36 -9.47 -5.56
CA GLN A 55 5.46 -10.21 -6.82
C GLN A 55 6.61 -9.71 -7.68
N GLU A 56 6.81 -8.38 -7.80
CA GLU A 56 7.96 -7.82 -8.50
C GLU A 56 9.29 -8.27 -7.88
N ASN A 57 9.40 -8.21 -6.55
CA ASN A 57 10.62 -8.56 -5.85
C ASN A 57 10.91 -10.07 -5.94
N ILE A 58 9.88 -10.92 -5.88
CA ILE A 58 9.99 -12.35 -6.16
C ILE A 58 10.45 -12.58 -7.60
N GLN A 59 9.85 -11.93 -8.59
CA GLN A 59 10.24 -12.07 -9.99
C GLN A 59 11.70 -11.67 -10.23
N ASN A 60 12.18 -10.63 -9.55
CA ASN A 60 13.58 -10.22 -9.59
C ASN A 60 14.51 -11.25 -8.93
N ALA A 61 14.06 -11.94 -7.89
CA ALA A 61 14.83 -12.96 -7.18
C ALA A 61 14.83 -14.34 -7.87
N LEU A 62 13.92 -14.59 -8.81
CA LEU A 62 13.88 -15.84 -9.58
C LEU A 62 15.07 -16.04 -10.51
N PHE A 63 15.89 -15.01 -10.73
CA PHE A 63 17.10 -15.08 -11.54
C PHE A 63 18.30 -14.59 -10.76
N ASP A 64 19.41 -15.35 -10.77
CA ASP A 64 20.67 -14.90 -10.18
C ASP A 64 21.30 -13.74 -10.99
N GLU A 65 22.40 -13.16 -10.48
CA GLU A 65 23.13 -12.07 -11.15
C GLU A 65 23.63 -12.43 -12.57
N LYS A 66 23.63 -13.72 -12.93
CA LYS A 66 24.03 -14.25 -14.22
C LYS A 66 22.83 -14.63 -15.10
N GLY A 67 21.60 -14.41 -14.63
CA GLY A 67 20.36 -14.73 -15.33
C GLY A 67 19.96 -16.20 -15.29
N ASN A 68 20.55 -17.01 -14.41
CA ASN A 68 20.14 -18.40 -14.24
C ASN A 68 18.92 -18.50 -13.32
N PRO A 69 17.98 -19.42 -13.59
CA PRO A 69 16.88 -19.69 -12.68
C PRO A 69 17.38 -20.05 -11.27
N HIS A 70 16.84 -19.37 -10.28
CA HIS A 70 17.13 -19.55 -8.86
C HIS A 70 15.88 -20.01 -8.13
N ILE A 71 16.02 -20.98 -7.21
CA ILE A 71 14.90 -21.45 -6.39
C ILE A 71 14.95 -20.66 -5.09
N ILE A 72 13.89 -19.91 -4.82
CA ILE A 72 13.72 -19.15 -3.59
C ILE A 72 13.36 -20.14 -2.48
N ASP A 73 14.21 -20.24 -1.46
CA ASP A 73 13.90 -20.97 -0.24
C ASP A 73 13.13 -20.12 0.79
N ASP A 74 12.74 -20.73 1.92
CA ASP A 74 11.95 -20.05 2.95
C ASP A 74 12.69 -18.86 3.59
N GLU A 75 14.03 -18.92 3.73
CA GLU A 75 14.82 -17.85 4.33
C GLU A 75 14.93 -16.66 3.36
N GLU A 76 15.15 -16.95 2.08
CA GLU A 76 15.16 -15.96 1.01
C GLU A 76 13.79 -15.32 0.82
N TYR A 77 12.71 -16.11 0.90
CA TYR A 77 11.35 -15.59 0.83
C TYR A 77 11.09 -14.57 1.94
N HIS A 78 11.42 -14.90 3.19
CA HIS A 78 11.27 -13.98 4.31
C HIS A 78 12.11 -12.71 4.14
N LYS A 79 13.32 -12.83 3.60
CA LYS A 79 14.14 -11.66 3.29
C LYS A 79 13.50 -10.78 2.21
N ILE A 80 12.90 -11.38 1.20
CA ILE A 80 12.15 -10.65 0.16
C ILE A 80 10.92 -9.94 0.77
N GLU A 81 10.21 -10.56 1.71
CA GLU A 81 9.11 -9.91 2.44
C GLU A 81 9.59 -8.69 3.23
N GLU A 82 10.67 -8.83 4.00
CA GLU A 82 11.28 -7.74 4.78
C GLU A 82 11.76 -6.59 3.89
N ASP A 83 12.46 -6.92 2.79
CA ASP A 83 12.92 -5.95 1.81
C ASP A 83 11.74 -5.25 1.12
N THR A 84 10.64 -5.96 0.86
CA THR A 84 9.41 -5.40 0.30
C THR A 84 8.78 -4.39 1.25
N GLU A 85 8.60 -4.75 2.53
CA GLU A 85 8.06 -3.84 3.55
C GLU A 85 8.94 -2.60 3.69
N LYS A 86 10.27 -2.78 3.73
CA LYS A 86 11.23 -1.69 3.81
C LYS A 86 11.16 -0.76 2.60
N GLN A 87 11.11 -1.30 1.39
CA GLN A 87 10.98 -0.50 0.16
C GLN A 87 9.70 0.35 0.18
N ILE A 88 8.59 -0.23 0.62
CA ILE A 88 7.31 0.47 0.73
C ILE A 88 7.40 1.61 1.74
N VAL A 89 8.03 1.39 2.89
CA VAL A 89 8.18 2.42 3.94
C VAL A 89 9.16 3.53 3.54
N GLU A 90 10.30 3.19 2.94
CA GLU A 90 11.38 4.13 2.63
C GLU A 90 11.14 4.94 1.35
N SER A 91 10.60 4.29 0.31
CA SER A 91 10.41 4.90 -1.00
C SER A 91 8.97 5.35 -1.26
N GLY A 92 8.02 4.92 -0.41
CA GLY A 92 6.60 5.00 -0.72
C GLY A 92 6.22 4.10 -1.90
N LEU A 93 4.93 4.01 -2.19
CA LEU A 93 4.41 3.20 -3.30
C LEU A 93 4.44 3.98 -4.63
N GLN A 94 5.49 4.76 -4.90
CA GLN A 94 5.53 5.78 -5.96
C GLN A 94 5.29 5.25 -7.40
N ASN A 95 5.38 3.94 -7.63
CA ASN A 95 5.19 3.31 -8.94
C ASN A 95 3.88 2.52 -9.08
N ALA A 96 3.00 2.51 -8.08
CA ALA A 96 1.69 1.89 -8.24
C ALA A 96 0.92 2.59 -9.38
N THR A 97 0.26 1.82 -10.23
CA THR A 97 -0.38 2.42 -11.41
C THR A 97 -1.56 3.30 -10.98
N GLU A 98 -1.69 4.47 -11.62
CA GLU A 98 -2.82 5.40 -11.42
C GLU A 98 -4.19 4.69 -11.53
N HIS A 99 -4.24 3.62 -12.33
CA HIS A 99 -5.41 2.78 -12.54
C HIS A 99 -5.84 1.96 -11.30
N GLU A 100 -4.90 1.45 -10.49
CA GLU A 100 -5.21 0.64 -9.30
C GLU A 100 -5.79 1.48 -8.16
N LEU A 101 -5.44 2.76 -8.11
CA LEU A 101 -5.91 3.69 -7.10
C LEU A 101 -7.19 4.42 -7.44
N GLU A 102 -7.57 4.53 -8.72
CA GLU A 102 -8.76 5.28 -9.12
C GLU A 102 -10.05 4.67 -8.53
N ASP A 103 -10.12 3.34 -8.50
CA ASP A 103 -11.19 2.58 -7.85
C ASP A 103 -11.23 2.78 -6.33
N VAL A 104 -10.07 2.92 -5.70
CA VAL A 104 -9.92 3.18 -4.26
C VAL A 104 -10.39 4.59 -3.96
N ARG A 105 -9.91 5.58 -4.72
CA ARG A 105 -10.27 6.99 -4.61
C ARG A 105 -11.78 7.18 -4.76
N SER A 106 -12.39 6.58 -5.79
CA SER A 106 -13.83 6.67 -6.03
C SER A 106 -14.66 6.15 -4.86
N LYS A 107 -14.24 5.04 -4.24
CA LYS A 107 -14.91 4.49 -3.05
C LYS A 107 -14.75 5.38 -1.82
N LEU A 108 -13.57 5.97 -1.64
CA LEU A 108 -13.31 6.90 -0.54
C LEU A 108 -14.14 8.18 -0.70
N LEU A 109 -14.27 8.71 -1.92
CA LEU A 109 -15.10 9.90 -2.21
C LEU A 109 -16.60 9.66 -1.98
N ALA A 110 -17.12 8.50 -2.39
CA ALA A 110 -18.52 8.16 -2.13
C ALA A 110 -18.83 8.13 -0.62
N LEU A 111 -17.87 7.70 0.19
CA LEU A 111 -17.98 7.75 1.65
C LEU A 111 -17.73 9.15 2.21
N SER A 112 -17.04 10.04 1.49
CA SER A 112 -16.80 11.42 1.94
C SER A 112 -18.03 12.33 1.81
N ASP A 113 -18.83 12.12 0.76
CA ASP A 113 -19.92 13.03 0.34
C ASP A 113 -21.28 12.73 1.00
N THR A 114 -21.39 11.61 1.72
CA THR A 114 -22.62 11.29 2.45
C THR A 114 -22.62 12.05 3.78
N LYS A 115 -23.22 13.24 3.79
CA LYS A 115 -23.52 14.05 4.98
C LYS A 115 -24.88 13.68 5.58
#